data_AF-A0A376TQS2-F1
#
_entry.id   AF-A0A376TQS2-F1
#
_cell.length_a   1.000
_cell.length_b   1.000
_cell.length_c   1.000
_cell.angle_alpha   90.00
_cell.angle_beta   90.00
_cell.angle_gamma   90.00
#
_symmetry.space_group_name_H-M   'P 1'
#
loop_
_entity.id
_entity.type
_entity.pdbx_description
1 polymer ?
#
loop_
_entity_poly.entity_id
_entity_poly.type
_entity_poly.pdbx_seq_one_letter_code
_entity_poly.pdbx_strand_id
1 'polypeptide(L)'
;MARITRLTGPRPLYNVEKDAYVLAEGQNELQVPMTYTDAAGNTFTKTFVLKRGDYAVNVNYNVQNAGEKPLEISTFGQLKQSITLPPHLDTGSSNFALHTFRGAAYSTPDEKYEKYKFDTIADNENLNISSKGGWVAMLQQYFATAWIPHNDGTNNFYTANLGNGIAAIGYKSQPVLVQPGQTGAMNSTLWVGPEIQDKMAAVAPHLDLTVDYGWLWFISQPLFKLLKWIHSFVGNWGFSIIIITFIVRGIMYPLTKAQYTSMAKMRMLQPKIQAMRERLGDDKQRISQEMMALYKAEKVNPLGGCFPLLIQMPIFLALYYMLMGSVELRQAPFALWIHDLSAQDPYYILPIPDGRNDVLHSEDVADHSDRPDAAEDHDLYAGHLHRVLPVVPVRSGAVLYRQQPGNHYSAAADLPWSGKTWPA
;
A
#
# COMPACT_ATOMS: atom_id res chain seq x y z
N MET A 1 1.75 12.61 35.21
CA MET A 1 3.11 12.02 35.21
C MET A 1 3.08 10.60 35.78
N ALA A 2 2.75 9.59 34.97
CA ALA A 2 2.84 8.21 35.41
C ALA A 2 4.25 7.68 35.09
N ARG A 3 5.11 7.58 36.11
CA ARG A 3 6.42 6.93 35.97
C ARG A 3 6.18 5.47 35.66
N ILE A 4 6.63 5.04 34.48
CA ILE A 4 6.82 3.63 34.17
C ILE A 4 7.91 3.14 35.12
N THR A 5 7.52 2.47 36.20
CA THR A 5 8.43 1.83 37.14
C THR A 5 9.23 0.79 36.37
N ARG A 6 10.49 1.11 36.04
CA ARG A 6 11.47 0.11 35.58
C ARG A 6 11.52 -0.97 36.66
N LEU A 7 11.54 -2.25 36.24
CA LEU A 7 11.98 -3.36 37.08
C LEU A 7 13.22 -2.90 37.87
N THR A 8 13.18 -3.06 39.19
CA THR A 8 14.12 -2.52 40.18
C THR A 8 15.51 -3.20 40.17
N GLY A 9 15.95 -3.72 39.02
CA GLY A 9 17.22 -4.43 38.85
C GLY A 9 17.68 -4.51 37.38
N PRO A 10 18.85 -5.13 37.11
CA PRO A 10 19.33 -5.37 35.74
C PRO A 10 18.37 -6.30 34.97
N ARG A 11 18.44 -6.29 33.63
CA ARG A 11 17.65 -7.23 32.82
C ARG A 11 18.09 -8.67 33.11
N PRO A 12 17.15 -9.65 33.09
CA PRO A 12 17.49 -11.05 33.26
C PRO A 12 18.52 -11.52 32.23
N LEU A 13 19.57 -12.19 32.71
CA LEU A 13 20.53 -12.89 31.87
C LEU A 13 20.10 -14.35 31.77
N TYR A 14 19.51 -14.71 30.63
CA TYR A 14 19.02 -16.07 30.42
C TYR A 14 20.16 -17.03 30.07
N ASN A 15 20.01 -18.28 30.51
CA ASN A 15 20.81 -19.42 30.09
C ASN A 15 20.10 -20.18 28.96
N VAL A 16 20.89 -20.67 28.02
CA VAL A 16 20.45 -21.45 26.87
C VAL A 16 21.40 -22.63 26.72
N GLU A 17 20.90 -23.78 26.26
CA GLU A 17 21.72 -25.00 26.13
C GLU A 17 22.72 -24.94 24.96
N LYS A 18 22.36 -24.23 23.89
CA LYS A 18 23.12 -24.16 22.63
C LYS A 18 23.13 -22.74 22.08
N ASP A 19 24.17 -22.40 21.34
CA ASP A 19 24.26 -21.10 20.68
C ASP A 19 23.50 -21.04 19.34
N ALA A 20 23.17 -22.21 18.77
CA ALA A 20 22.49 -22.33 17.48
C ALA A 20 21.33 -23.33 17.55
N TYR A 21 20.19 -22.92 17.01
CA TYR A 21 18.98 -23.74 16.86
C TYR A 21 18.56 -23.71 15.39
N VAL A 22 18.43 -24.88 14.77
CA VAL A 22 18.09 -25.03 13.34
C VAL A 22 16.86 -25.93 13.23
N LEU A 23 15.89 -25.49 12.43
CA LEU A 23 14.72 -26.30 12.11
C LEU A 23 15.12 -27.38 11.09
N ALA A 24 15.26 -28.62 11.57
CA ALA A 24 15.70 -29.74 10.74
C ALA A 24 14.70 -30.10 9.64
N GLU A 25 15.17 -30.73 8.56
CA GLU A 25 14.30 -31.29 7.52
C GLU A 25 13.28 -32.27 8.12
N GLY A 26 12.05 -32.25 7.61
CA GLY A 26 10.93 -33.05 8.15
C GLY A 26 10.33 -32.54 9.47
N GLN A 27 10.99 -31.61 10.18
CA GLN A 27 10.40 -30.96 11.36
C GLN A 27 9.57 -29.74 10.97
N ASN A 28 8.42 -29.57 11.64
CA ASN A 28 7.49 -28.47 11.42
C ASN A 28 7.55 -27.38 12.50
N GLU A 29 8.20 -27.65 13.62
CA GLU A 29 8.29 -26.72 14.76
C GLU A 29 9.69 -26.74 15.36
N LEU A 30 10.18 -25.57 15.78
CA LEU A 30 11.43 -25.37 16.51
C LEU A 30 11.12 -24.59 17.80
N GLN A 31 11.58 -25.12 18.93
CA GLN A 31 11.46 -24.47 20.23
C GLN A 31 12.85 -24.06 20.74
N VAL A 32 12.95 -22.82 21.23
CA VAL A 32 14.18 -22.24 21.79
C VAL A 32 13.89 -21.79 23.23
N PRO A 33 14.03 -22.69 24.21
CA PRO A 33 13.80 -22.36 25.62
C PRO A 33 15.00 -21.60 26.19
N MET A 34 14.70 -20.59 27.00
CA MET A 34 15.66 -19.75 27.70
C MET A 34 15.24 -19.64 29.16
N THR A 35 16.11 -20.02 30.09
CA THR A 35 15.77 -20.07 31.52
C THR A 35 16.55 -19.03 32.31
N TYR A 36 15.90 -18.47 33.33
CA TYR A 36 16.52 -17.55 34.28
C TYR A 36 15.93 -17.84 35.66
N THR A 37 16.78 -17.97 36.67
CA THR A 37 16.37 -18.13 38.07
C THR A 37 16.83 -16.93 38.86
N ASP A 38 15.92 -16.29 39.60
CA ASP A 38 16.26 -15.14 40.43
C ASP A 38 16.90 -15.55 41.77
N ALA A 39 17.35 -14.57 42.55
CA ALA A 39 17.96 -14.81 43.85
C ALA A 39 17.01 -15.41 44.90
N ALA A 40 15.70 -15.34 44.67
CA ALA A 40 14.67 -15.92 45.54
C ALA A 40 14.27 -17.35 45.11
N GLY A 41 14.90 -17.89 44.05
CA GLY A 41 14.62 -19.23 43.53
C GLY A 41 13.46 -19.31 42.54
N ASN A 42 12.83 -18.18 42.19
CA ASN A 42 11.75 -18.17 41.19
C ASN A 42 12.36 -18.39 39.80
N THR A 43 11.72 -19.25 39.01
CA THR A 43 12.24 -19.61 37.68
C THR A 43 11.36 -19.03 36.59
N PHE A 44 11.98 -18.33 35.64
CA PHE A 44 11.37 -17.69 34.49
C PHE A 44 11.89 -18.37 33.22
N THR A 45 11.00 -19.06 32.52
CA THR A 45 11.32 -19.70 31.24
C THR A 45 10.66 -18.91 30.12
N LYS A 46 11.45 -18.40 29.19
CA LYS A 46 10.99 -17.78 27.95
C LYS A 46 11.28 -18.73 26.80
N THR A 47 10.26 -19.12 26.04
CA THR A 47 10.42 -20.03 24.90
C THR A 47 9.94 -19.35 23.63
N PHE A 48 10.83 -19.24 22.64
CA PHE A 48 10.43 -18.91 21.28
C PHE A 48 9.99 -20.18 20.56
N VAL A 49 8.82 -20.14 19.93
CA VAL A 49 8.27 -21.25 19.15
C VAL A 49 8.08 -20.78 17.71
N LEU A 50 8.78 -21.42 16.78
CA LEU A 50 8.77 -21.10 15.35
C LEU A 50 8.22 -22.29 14.58
N LYS A 51 7.48 -22.04 13.50
CA LYS A 51 6.93 -23.07 12.63
C LYS A 51 7.43 -22.94 11.19
N ARG A 52 7.51 -24.07 10.48
CA ARG A 52 7.98 -24.11 9.08
C ARG A 52 7.08 -23.25 8.18
N GLY A 53 7.67 -22.28 7.48
CA GLY A 53 6.94 -21.41 6.54
C GLY A 53 5.99 -20.41 7.22
N ASP A 54 6.13 -20.21 8.53
CA ASP A 54 5.35 -19.25 9.32
C ASP A 54 6.21 -18.07 9.77
N TYR A 55 5.62 -16.88 9.79
CA TYR A 55 6.24 -15.63 10.21
C TYR A 55 5.74 -15.16 11.59
N ALA A 56 4.76 -15.86 12.16
CA ALA A 56 4.26 -15.65 13.50
C ALA A 56 5.07 -16.45 14.53
N VAL A 57 6.02 -15.80 15.20
CA VAL A 57 6.82 -16.41 16.27
C VAL A 57 6.05 -16.31 17.58
N ASN A 58 5.69 -17.44 18.20
CA ASN A 58 5.12 -17.39 19.54
C ASN A 58 6.23 -17.18 20.58
N VAL A 59 5.97 -16.31 21.54
CA VAL A 59 6.85 -16.00 22.66
C VAL A 59 6.09 -16.31 23.93
N ASN A 60 6.41 -17.46 24.51
CA ASN A 60 5.74 -18.01 25.66
C ASN A 60 6.59 -17.78 26.91
N TYR A 61 5.95 -17.41 28.01
CA TYR A 61 6.56 -17.26 29.32
C TYR A 61 5.94 -18.26 30.27
N ASN A 62 6.77 -18.92 31.05
CA ASN A 62 6.38 -19.81 32.14
C ASN A 62 7.12 -19.35 33.40
N VAL A 63 6.38 -18.99 34.45
CA VAL A 63 6.90 -18.41 35.68
C VAL A 63 6.54 -19.31 36.85
N GLN A 64 7.54 -19.91 37.48
CA GLN A 64 7.40 -20.76 38.65
C GLN A 64 7.71 -19.94 39.90
N ASN A 65 6.72 -19.77 40.78
CA ASN A 65 6.88 -19.07 42.04
C ASN A 65 7.33 -20.05 43.13
N ALA A 66 8.61 -20.00 43.49
CA ALA A 66 9.18 -20.80 44.56
C ALA A 66 9.14 -20.08 45.93
N GLY A 67 8.78 -18.79 45.95
CA GLY A 67 8.71 -17.98 47.16
C GLY A 67 7.40 -18.14 47.93
N GLU A 68 7.32 -17.42 49.06
CA GLU A 68 6.17 -17.44 49.98
C GLU A 68 5.13 -16.34 49.69
N LYS A 69 5.41 -15.42 48.75
CA LYS A 69 4.53 -14.29 48.41
C LYS A 69 4.07 -14.40 46.95
N PRO A 70 2.85 -13.91 46.60
CA PRO A 70 2.42 -13.88 45.21
C PRO A 70 3.34 -13.00 44.35
N LEU A 71 3.66 -13.45 43.14
CA LEU A 71 4.38 -12.67 42.14
C LEU A 71 3.39 -11.94 41.25
N GLU A 72 3.53 -10.63 41.12
CA GLU A 72 2.76 -9.82 40.18
C GLU A 72 3.55 -9.63 38.89
N ILE A 73 3.11 -10.26 37.81
CA ILE A 73 3.82 -10.26 36.52
C ILE A 73 2.95 -9.62 35.43
N SER A 74 3.52 -8.67 34.69
CA SER A 74 2.93 -8.11 33.49
C SER A 74 3.84 -8.41 32.30
N THR A 75 3.23 -8.85 31.19
CA THR A 75 3.95 -9.03 29.93
C THR A 75 4.04 -7.72 29.19
N PHE A 76 5.15 -7.51 28.49
CA PHE A 76 5.29 -6.37 27.59
C PHE A 76 5.99 -6.81 26.30
N GLY A 77 5.58 -6.22 25.19
CA GLY A 77 6.25 -6.33 23.90
C GLY A 77 6.49 -4.93 23.35
N GLN A 78 7.70 -4.67 22.87
CA GLN A 78 8.07 -3.35 22.34
C GLN A 78 8.83 -3.52 21.03
N LEU A 79 8.41 -2.77 20.02
CA LEU A 79 9.14 -2.56 18.77
C LEU A 79 9.89 -1.23 18.88
N LYS A 80 11.15 -1.22 18.43
CA LYS A 80 12.04 -0.07 18.49
C LYS A 80 12.71 0.09 17.14
N GLN A 81 12.65 1.30 16.57
CA GLN A 81 13.25 1.59 15.27
C GLN A 81 13.73 3.03 15.20
N SER A 82 14.81 3.27 14.45
CA SER A 82 15.26 4.62 14.11
C SER A 82 14.18 5.36 13.32
N ILE A 83 13.95 6.63 13.66
CA ILE A 83 12.96 7.49 13.04
C ILE A 83 13.37 7.79 11.60
N THR A 84 14.62 8.22 11.40
CA THR A 84 15.18 8.46 10.06
C THR A 84 15.76 7.18 9.48
N LEU A 85 15.58 6.99 8.17
CA LEU A 85 16.31 5.96 7.44
C LEU A 85 17.77 6.41 7.22
N PRO A 86 18.73 5.47 7.17
CA PRO A 86 20.06 5.77 6.66
C PRO A 86 20.00 6.38 5.25
N PRO A 87 20.87 7.35 4.91
CA PRO A 87 20.83 8.06 3.62
C PRO A 87 20.91 7.16 2.37
N HIS A 88 21.51 5.98 2.47
CA HIS A 88 21.62 5.02 1.36
C HIS A 88 20.34 4.19 1.15
N LEU A 89 19.43 4.17 2.14
CA LEU A 89 18.11 3.55 2.04
C LEU A 89 17.03 4.59 1.71
N ASP A 90 17.32 5.87 1.94
CA ASP A 90 16.54 6.99 1.43
C ASP A 90 16.92 7.23 -0.04
N THR A 91 16.48 6.32 -0.90
CA THR A 91 16.57 6.51 -2.36
C THR A 91 15.55 7.57 -2.76
N GLY A 92 15.86 8.83 -2.43
CA GLY A 92 15.12 10.04 -2.78
C GLY A 92 15.09 10.30 -4.29
N SER A 93 14.82 9.28 -5.11
CA SER A 93 14.28 9.53 -6.43
C SER A 93 12.88 10.09 -6.21
N SER A 94 12.73 11.37 -6.50
CA SER A 94 11.50 12.15 -6.67
C SER A 94 10.56 11.59 -7.74
N ASN A 95 10.49 10.27 -7.89
CA ASN A 95 9.94 9.58 -9.04
C ASN A 95 8.43 9.34 -8.96
N PHE A 96 7.74 9.58 -7.84
CA PHE A 96 6.31 9.99 -7.85
C PHE A 96 5.76 10.36 -6.46
N ALA A 97 4.66 11.10 -6.47
CA ALA A 97 4.02 11.88 -5.41
C ALA A 97 3.51 11.16 -4.14
N LEU A 98 3.88 9.90 -3.84
CA LEU A 98 3.52 9.24 -2.57
C LEU A 98 4.63 8.28 -2.11
N HIS A 99 5.32 8.65 -1.02
CA HIS A 99 6.13 7.70 -0.26
C HIS A 99 5.19 6.66 0.39
N THR A 100 5.52 5.38 0.24
CA THR A 100 4.81 4.31 0.97
C THR A 100 4.95 4.54 2.46
N PHE A 101 3.85 4.38 3.20
CA PHE A 101 3.85 4.66 4.63
C PHE A 101 4.92 3.86 5.37
N ARG A 102 5.68 4.57 6.21
CA ARG A 102 6.60 3.98 7.18
C ARG A 102 6.34 4.63 8.53
N GLY A 103 6.02 3.82 9.51
CA GLY A 103 5.63 4.31 10.83
C GLY A 103 5.14 3.19 11.72
N ALA A 104 4.51 3.57 12.82
CA ALA A 104 3.82 2.64 13.69
C ALA A 104 2.34 2.54 13.32
N ALA A 105 1.68 1.48 13.77
CA ALA A 105 0.24 1.29 13.67
C ALA A 105 -0.26 0.46 14.85
N TYR A 106 -1.55 0.53 15.13
CA TYR A 106 -2.19 -0.30 16.14
C TYR A 106 -3.63 -0.64 15.74
N SER A 107 -4.19 -1.62 16.42
CA SER A 107 -5.59 -2.03 16.27
C SER A 107 -6.18 -2.32 17.64
N THR A 108 -7.35 -1.75 17.91
CA THR A 108 -8.16 -2.00 19.11
C THR A 108 -9.56 -2.48 18.68
N PRO A 109 -10.39 -2.95 19.63
CA PRO A 109 -11.80 -3.25 19.34
C PRO A 109 -12.60 -2.05 18.84
N ASP A 110 -12.24 -0.83 19.26
CA ASP A 110 -12.93 0.41 18.92
C ASP A 110 -12.40 1.00 17.60
N GLU A 111 -11.08 0.99 17.42
CA GLU A 111 -10.37 1.42 16.23
C GLU A 111 -9.70 0.23 15.53
N LYS A 112 -10.36 -0.29 14.49
CA LYS A 112 -9.91 -1.49 13.76
C LYS A 112 -8.48 -1.39 13.23
N TYR A 113 -8.04 -0.20 12.84
CA TYR A 113 -6.70 0.06 12.35
C TYR A 113 -6.41 1.57 12.35
N GLU A 114 -5.34 1.98 13.02
CA GLU A 114 -4.89 3.37 13.07
C GLU A 114 -3.39 3.47 12.86
N LYS A 115 -2.97 4.46 12.05
CA LYS A 115 -1.57 4.74 11.75
C LYS A 115 -1.03 5.79 12.73
N TYR A 116 0.20 5.60 13.19
CA TYR A 116 0.90 6.53 14.07
C TYR A 116 2.26 6.89 13.48
N LYS A 117 2.44 8.16 13.11
CA LYS A 117 3.65 8.63 12.43
C LYS A 117 4.84 8.67 13.39
N PHE A 118 6.03 8.40 12.89
CA PHE A 118 7.25 8.55 13.69
C PHE A 118 7.54 10.00 14.07
N ASP A 119 7.16 10.97 13.22
CA ASP A 119 7.32 12.40 13.52
C ASP A 119 6.49 12.82 14.74
N THR A 120 5.24 12.35 14.84
CA THR A 120 4.38 12.58 16.03
C THR A 120 5.03 12.03 17.31
N ILE A 121 5.64 10.83 17.22
CA ILE A 121 6.40 10.27 18.34
C ILE A 121 7.62 11.14 18.65
N ALA A 122 8.34 11.62 17.62
CA ALA A 122 9.51 12.49 17.77
C ALA A 122 9.16 13.79 18.51
N ASP A 123 7.98 14.35 18.24
CA ASP A 123 7.42 15.55 18.86
C ASP A 123 6.87 15.31 20.28
N ASN A 124 7.13 14.12 20.84
CA ASN A 124 6.70 13.70 22.17
C ASN A 124 5.18 13.62 22.39
N GLU A 125 4.39 13.68 21.30
CA GLU A 125 2.99 13.33 21.29
C GLU A 125 2.88 11.79 21.25
N ASN A 126 2.70 11.19 22.43
CA ASN A 126 2.74 9.75 22.59
C ASN A 126 1.34 9.16 22.81
N LEU A 127 1.09 8.02 22.15
CA LEU A 127 -0.06 7.17 22.37
C LEU A 127 -0.02 6.60 23.79
N ASN A 128 -1.18 6.55 24.44
CA ASN A 128 -1.39 5.84 25.69
C ASN A 128 -2.88 5.49 25.82
N ILE A 129 -3.24 4.32 25.29
CA ILE A 129 -4.64 3.86 25.23
C ILE A 129 -4.77 2.46 25.82
N SER A 130 -5.98 2.10 26.22
CA SER A 130 -6.30 0.76 26.74
C SER A 130 -7.04 -0.04 25.67
N SER A 131 -6.67 -1.31 25.49
CA SER A 131 -7.26 -2.20 24.50
C SER A 131 -7.40 -3.61 25.07
N LYS A 132 -8.60 -4.20 24.94
CA LYS A 132 -8.80 -5.62 25.23
C LYS A 132 -8.41 -6.44 24.00
N GLY A 133 -7.31 -7.18 24.08
CA GLY A 133 -6.66 -7.75 22.90
C GLY A 133 -6.08 -6.66 21.99
N GLY A 134 -6.21 -6.83 20.67
CA GLY A 134 -5.62 -5.94 19.67
C GLY A 134 -4.13 -6.22 19.43
N TRP A 135 -3.46 -5.33 18.70
CA TRP A 135 -2.04 -5.45 18.41
C TRP A 135 -1.38 -4.08 18.17
N VAL A 136 -0.05 -4.06 18.26
CA VAL A 136 0.78 -2.91 17.90
C VAL A 136 1.83 -3.33 16.87
N ALA A 137 2.13 -2.47 15.91
CA ALA A 137 3.01 -2.80 14.78
C ALA A 137 3.91 -1.63 14.36
N MET A 138 4.98 -1.96 13.66
CA MET A 138 5.79 -1.05 12.84
C MET A 138 5.78 -1.56 11.39
N LEU A 139 5.49 -0.65 10.47
CA LEU A 139 5.22 -0.93 9.06
C LEU A 139 6.25 -0.30 8.14
N GLN A 140 6.53 -0.98 7.04
CA GLN A 140 7.26 -0.48 5.88
C GLN A 140 6.62 -1.07 4.62
N GLN A 141 7.00 -0.61 3.43
CA GLN A 141 6.30 -0.94 2.18
C GLN A 141 5.87 -2.40 1.97
N TYR A 142 6.70 -3.37 2.39
CA TYR A 142 6.47 -4.79 2.13
C TYR A 142 6.55 -5.69 3.36
N PHE A 143 6.90 -5.15 4.52
CA PHE A 143 7.11 -5.97 5.71
C PHE A 143 6.56 -5.25 6.93
N ALA A 144 6.08 -6.05 7.88
CA ALA A 144 5.63 -5.57 9.16
C ALA A 144 6.32 -6.32 10.28
N THR A 145 6.44 -5.64 11.41
CA THR A 145 6.66 -6.30 12.71
C THR A 145 5.48 -5.97 13.60
N ALA A 146 4.91 -6.95 14.29
CA ALA A 146 3.77 -6.72 15.17
C ALA A 146 3.85 -7.56 16.43
N TRP A 147 3.48 -6.98 17.55
CA TRP A 147 3.26 -7.67 18.81
C TRP A 147 1.76 -7.85 19.04
N ILE A 148 1.35 -9.12 19.22
CA ILE A 148 -0.01 -9.54 19.48
C ILE A 148 -0.05 -10.17 20.88
N PRO A 149 -0.56 -9.48 21.92
CA PRO A 149 -0.78 -10.06 23.24
C PRO A 149 -1.87 -11.15 23.23
N HIS A 150 -1.63 -12.27 23.91
CA HIS A 150 -2.65 -13.30 24.16
C HIS A 150 -2.96 -13.34 25.66
N ASN A 151 -3.92 -12.52 26.08
CA ASN A 151 -4.41 -12.49 27.45
C ASN A 151 -5.88 -12.03 27.51
N ASP A 152 -6.56 -12.37 28.61
CA ASP A 152 -7.97 -12.03 28.83
C ASP A 152 -8.18 -10.61 29.39
N GLY A 153 -7.08 -9.97 29.81
CA GLY A 153 -7.08 -8.65 30.46
C GLY A 153 -7.04 -7.48 29.48
N THR A 154 -7.00 -6.27 30.05
CA THR A 154 -6.84 -5.04 29.28
C THR A 154 -5.36 -4.70 29.13
N ASN A 155 -4.90 -4.53 27.89
CA ASN A 155 -3.55 -4.10 27.56
C ASN A 155 -3.49 -2.57 27.52
N ASN A 156 -2.35 -1.99 27.89
CA ASN A 156 -2.02 -0.60 27.61
C ASN A 156 -1.10 -0.54 26.37
N PHE A 157 -1.56 0.09 25.30
CA PHE A 157 -0.77 0.39 24.11
C PHE A 157 -0.16 1.77 24.22
N TYR A 158 1.15 1.85 23.95
CA TYR A 158 1.89 3.10 24.10
C TYR A 158 2.89 3.31 22.96
N THR A 159 3.17 4.58 22.68
CA THR A 159 4.38 4.98 21.95
C THR A 159 5.34 5.71 22.89
N ALA A 160 6.61 5.74 22.52
CA ALA A 160 7.62 6.48 23.26
C ALA A 160 8.74 6.95 22.34
N ASN A 161 9.11 8.22 22.46
CA ASN A 161 10.41 8.71 22.01
C ASN A 161 11.49 8.26 23.00
N LEU A 162 12.39 7.39 22.56
CA LEU A 162 13.48 6.88 23.40
C LEU A 162 14.72 7.79 23.37
N GLY A 163 14.67 8.92 22.66
CA GLY A 163 15.80 9.81 22.40
C GLY A 163 16.70 9.32 21.28
N ASN A 164 17.64 10.17 20.87
CA ASN A 164 18.61 9.89 19.80
C ASN A 164 17.97 9.45 18.46
N GLY A 165 16.79 10.00 18.14
CA GLY A 165 16.07 9.67 16.90
C GLY A 165 15.51 8.25 16.88
N ILE A 166 15.19 7.66 18.05
CA ILE A 166 14.60 6.32 18.13
C ILE A 166 13.15 6.38 18.62
N ALA A 167 12.23 5.90 17.78
CA ALA A 167 10.84 5.69 18.15
C ALA A 167 10.60 4.27 18.68
N ALA A 168 9.61 4.15 19.57
CA ALA A 168 9.11 2.88 20.03
C ALA A 168 7.58 2.85 20.06
N ILE A 169 7.03 1.68 19.81
CA ILE A 169 5.63 1.35 20.08
C ILE A 169 5.60 0.01 20.82
N GLY A 170 4.68 -0.16 21.76
CA GLY A 170 4.59 -1.38 22.53
C GLY A 170 3.26 -1.56 23.24
N TYR A 171 3.12 -2.72 23.88
CA TYR A 171 2.02 -3.01 24.77
C TYR A 171 2.53 -3.42 26.16
N LYS A 172 1.69 -3.25 27.17
CA LYS A 172 1.83 -3.85 28.50
C LYS A 172 0.53 -4.51 28.88
N SER A 173 0.56 -5.77 29.29
CA SER A 173 -0.65 -6.46 29.72
C SER A 173 -1.07 -6.03 31.11
N GLN A 174 -2.33 -6.29 31.45
CA GLN A 174 -2.76 -6.28 32.84
C GLN A 174 -1.89 -7.23 33.68
N PRO A 175 -1.54 -6.85 34.93
CA PRO A 175 -0.79 -7.74 35.81
C PRO A 175 -1.55 -9.01 36.15
N VAL A 176 -0.83 -10.14 36.18
CA VAL A 176 -1.30 -11.46 36.57
C VAL A 176 -0.57 -11.87 37.85
N LEU A 177 -1.33 -12.37 38.83
CA LEU A 177 -0.77 -12.88 40.08
C LEU A 177 -0.46 -14.37 39.97
N VAL A 178 0.78 -14.75 40.25
CA VAL A 178 1.23 -16.14 40.38
C VAL A 178 1.41 -16.46 41.86
N GLN A 179 0.54 -17.28 42.43
CA GLN A 179 0.57 -17.62 43.86
C GLN A 179 1.80 -18.47 44.24
N PRO A 180 2.21 -18.49 45.52
CA PRO A 180 3.26 -19.37 46.01
C PRO A 180 3.07 -20.84 45.60
N GLY A 181 4.13 -21.48 45.10
CA GLY A 181 4.11 -22.87 44.63
C GLY A 181 3.37 -23.08 43.30
N GLN A 182 2.81 -22.04 42.69
CA GLN A 182 2.13 -22.13 41.40
C GLN A 182 3.04 -21.76 40.23
N THR A 183 2.60 -22.19 39.05
CA THR A 183 3.21 -21.86 37.77
C THR A 183 2.23 -21.03 36.94
N GLY A 184 2.64 -19.82 36.55
CA GLY A 184 1.89 -18.97 35.63
C GLY A 184 2.38 -19.14 34.20
N ALA A 185 1.47 -19.12 33.23
CA ALA A 185 1.78 -19.12 31.80
C ALA A 185 1.24 -17.84 31.15
N MET A 186 2.06 -17.21 30.32
CA MET A 186 1.69 -16.02 29.57
C MET A 186 2.19 -16.11 28.13
N ASN A 187 1.36 -15.70 27.18
CA ASN A 187 1.61 -15.93 25.77
C ASN A 187 1.51 -14.64 24.98
N SER A 188 2.33 -14.54 23.94
CA SER A 188 2.29 -13.45 22.98
C SER A 188 2.81 -13.94 21.64
N THR A 189 2.45 -13.26 20.57
CA THR A 189 2.94 -13.56 19.23
C THR A 189 3.64 -12.36 18.65
N LEU A 190 4.80 -12.59 18.05
CA LEU A 190 5.56 -11.61 17.29
C LEU A 190 5.47 -11.98 15.82
N TRP A 191 4.74 -11.17 15.03
CA TRP A 191 4.86 -11.22 13.58
C TRP A 191 6.15 -10.53 13.16
N VAL A 192 6.96 -11.19 12.34
CA VAL A 192 8.15 -10.62 11.72
C VAL A 192 8.29 -11.16 10.31
N GLY A 193 7.76 -10.43 9.33
CA GLY A 193 7.69 -10.98 7.98
C GLY A 193 7.01 -10.08 6.96
N PRO A 194 6.85 -10.60 5.73
CA PRO A 194 6.18 -9.89 4.64
C PRO A 194 4.70 -9.63 4.96
N GLU A 195 4.12 -8.58 4.41
CA GLU A 195 2.71 -8.23 4.62
C GLU A 195 1.75 -9.10 3.78
N ILE A 196 1.64 -10.39 4.12
CA ILE A 196 0.76 -11.35 3.46
C ILE A 196 -0.60 -11.36 4.15
N GLN A 197 -1.60 -10.73 3.53
CA GLN A 197 -2.95 -10.54 4.10
C GLN A 197 -3.57 -11.82 4.66
N ASP A 198 -3.59 -12.91 3.89
CA ASP A 198 -4.25 -14.16 4.31
C ASP A 198 -3.61 -14.76 5.57
N LYS A 199 -2.28 -14.69 5.68
CA LYS A 199 -1.55 -15.20 6.85
C LYS A 199 -1.70 -14.28 8.05
N MET A 200 -1.64 -12.96 7.83
CA MET A 200 -1.78 -11.96 8.90
C MET A 200 -3.19 -11.97 9.50
N ALA A 201 -4.23 -12.06 8.67
CA ALA A 201 -5.62 -12.18 9.13
C ALA A 201 -5.86 -13.43 9.98
N ALA A 202 -5.15 -14.53 9.72
CA ALA A 202 -5.22 -15.75 10.51
C ALA A 202 -4.51 -15.63 11.87
N VAL A 203 -3.53 -14.72 11.99
CA VAL A 203 -2.76 -14.51 13.22
C VAL A 203 -3.47 -13.56 14.18
N ALA A 204 -4.00 -12.44 13.68
CA ALA A 204 -4.78 -11.52 14.48
C ALA A 204 -5.84 -10.78 13.64
N PRO A 205 -7.00 -10.44 14.22
CA PRO A 205 -8.02 -9.65 13.55
C PRO A 205 -7.44 -8.33 13.06
N HIS A 206 -7.79 -7.94 11.83
CA HIS A 206 -7.42 -6.67 11.21
C HIS A 206 -5.92 -6.48 10.97
N LEU A 207 -5.07 -7.46 11.27
CA LEU A 207 -3.64 -7.38 11.00
C LEU A 207 -3.35 -7.37 9.49
N ASP A 208 -4.26 -7.87 8.65
CA ASP A 208 -4.22 -7.76 7.20
C ASP A 208 -4.35 -6.32 6.66
N LEU A 209 -4.88 -5.39 7.47
CA LEU A 209 -5.03 -3.98 7.11
C LEU A 209 -3.70 -3.20 7.14
N THR A 210 -2.59 -3.84 7.51
CA THR A 210 -1.27 -3.22 7.47
C THR A 210 -0.82 -2.87 6.05
N VAL A 211 -1.31 -3.61 5.04
CA VAL A 211 -1.02 -3.35 3.64
C VAL A 211 -1.60 -2.00 3.22
N ASP A 212 -0.72 -1.06 2.88
CA ASP A 212 -1.12 0.30 2.55
C ASP A 212 -1.61 0.44 1.11
N TYR A 213 -2.92 0.25 0.91
CA TYR A 213 -3.58 0.54 -0.38
C TYR A 213 -3.99 2.01 -0.56
N GLY A 214 -3.54 2.91 0.33
CA GLY A 214 -3.91 4.31 0.31
C GLY A 214 -5.41 4.53 0.50
N TRP A 215 -5.90 5.69 0.05
CA TRP A 215 -7.30 6.09 0.22
C TRP A 215 -8.29 5.25 -0.61
N LEU A 216 -7.81 4.51 -1.62
CA LEU A 216 -8.61 3.67 -2.52
C LEU A 216 -8.70 2.20 -2.08
N TRP A 217 -8.39 1.92 -0.80
CA TRP A 217 -8.32 0.56 -0.26
C TRP A 217 -9.57 -0.30 -0.54
N PHE A 218 -10.76 0.31 -0.54
CA PHE A 218 -12.03 -0.35 -0.80
C PHE A 218 -12.18 -0.86 -2.25
N ILE A 219 -11.40 -0.32 -3.20
CA ILE A 219 -11.33 -0.81 -4.59
C ILE A 219 -10.14 -1.76 -4.76
N SER A 220 -8.98 -1.38 -4.21
CA SER A 220 -7.73 -2.13 -4.33
C SER A 220 -7.82 -3.52 -3.71
N GLN A 221 -8.47 -3.67 -2.55
CA GLN A 221 -8.56 -4.96 -1.86
C GLN A 221 -9.41 -5.99 -2.63
N PRO A 222 -10.63 -5.67 -3.13
CA PRO A 222 -11.37 -6.57 -4.02
C PRO A 222 -10.62 -6.90 -5.32
N LEU A 223 -9.97 -5.92 -5.95
CA LEU A 223 -9.16 -6.15 -7.15
C LEU A 223 -8.02 -7.12 -6.88
N PHE A 224 -7.34 -7.00 -5.74
CA PHE A 224 -6.27 -7.90 -5.35
C PHE A 224 -6.77 -9.33 -5.13
N LYS A 225 -7.91 -9.50 -4.46
CA LYS A 225 -8.54 -10.81 -4.27
C LYS A 225 -8.91 -11.46 -5.60
N LEU A 226 -9.46 -10.68 -6.54
CA LEU A 226 -9.74 -11.15 -7.89
C LEU A 226 -8.45 -11.52 -8.63
N LEU A 227 -7.40 -10.71 -8.53
CA LEU A 227 -6.10 -11.00 -9.15
C LEU A 227 -5.49 -12.29 -8.59
N LYS A 228 -5.52 -12.50 -7.27
CA LYS A 228 -5.09 -13.74 -6.62
C LYS A 228 -5.89 -14.95 -7.08
N TRP A 229 -7.20 -14.78 -7.23
CA TRP A 229 -8.07 -15.83 -7.75
C TRP A 229 -7.75 -16.17 -9.20
N ILE A 230 -7.46 -15.20 -10.06
CA ILE A 230 -7.00 -15.47 -11.43
C ILE A 230 -5.63 -16.18 -11.40
N HIS A 231 -4.73 -15.72 -10.53
CA HIS A 231 -3.39 -16.29 -10.39
C HIS A 231 -3.43 -17.76 -9.95
N SER A 232 -4.40 -18.20 -9.16
CA SER A 232 -4.51 -19.61 -8.77
C SER A 232 -4.78 -20.56 -9.95
N PHE A 233 -5.33 -20.07 -11.06
CA PHE A 233 -5.51 -20.85 -12.29
C PHE A 233 -4.33 -20.72 -13.26
N VAL A 234 -3.76 -19.52 -13.37
CA VAL A 234 -2.74 -19.21 -14.39
C VAL A 234 -1.33 -19.51 -13.91
N GLY A 235 -1.04 -19.32 -12.63
CA GLY A 235 0.28 -19.49 -12.01
C GLY A 235 1.32 -18.43 -12.39
N ASN A 236 0.92 -17.37 -13.10
CA ASN A 236 1.80 -16.27 -13.51
C ASN A 236 1.13 -14.91 -13.28
N TRP A 237 1.79 -14.05 -12.51
CA TRP A 237 1.25 -12.76 -12.09
C TRP A 237 1.02 -11.79 -13.25
N GLY A 238 1.90 -11.74 -14.25
CA GLY A 238 1.72 -10.80 -15.35
C GLY A 238 0.59 -11.20 -16.31
N PHE A 239 0.42 -12.50 -16.58
CA PHE A 239 -0.77 -12.97 -17.31
C PHE A 239 -2.05 -12.75 -16.51
N SER A 240 -1.98 -12.84 -15.19
CA SER A 240 -3.12 -12.53 -14.31
C SER A 240 -3.50 -11.06 -14.40
N ILE A 241 -2.52 -10.15 -14.49
CA ILE A 241 -2.74 -8.70 -14.74
C ILE A 241 -3.42 -8.46 -16.10
N ILE A 242 -3.01 -9.19 -17.14
CA ILE A 242 -3.66 -9.08 -18.47
C ILE A 242 -5.13 -9.49 -18.38
N ILE A 243 -5.42 -10.62 -17.75
CA ILE A 243 -6.79 -11.14 -17.62
C ILE A 243 -7.68 -10.21 -16.78
N ILE A 244 -7.19 -9.71 -15.64
CA ILE A 244 -7.97 -8.75 -14.84
C ILE A 244 -8.24 -7.46 -15.62
N THR A 245 -7.32 -7.04 -16.50
CA THR A 245 -7.52 -5.88 -17.37
C THR A 245 -8.70 -6.10 -18.32
N PHE A 246 -8.80 -7.28 -18.95
CA PHE A 246 -9.94 -7.62 -19.80
C PHE A 246 -11.26 -7.67 -19.02
N ILE A 247 -11.24 -8.18 -17.80
CA ILE A 247 -12.44 -8.24 -16.94
C ILE A 247 -12.91 -6.83 -16.57
N VAL A 248 -12.01 -5.98 -16.06
CA VAL A 248 -12.33 -4.60 -15.68
C VAL A 248 -12.85 -3.83 -16.89
N ARG A 249 -12.24 -4.01 -18.07
CA ARG A 249 -12.74 -3.42 -19.30
C ARG A 249 -14.10 -3.94 -19.73
N GLY A 250 -14.36 -5.24 -19.58
CA GLY A 250 -15.68 -5.81 -19.87
C GLY A 250 -16.76 -5.16 -19.00
N ILE A 251 -16.47 -4.97 -17.71
CA ILE A 251 -17.37 -4.29 -16.77
C ILE A 251 -17.57 -2.81 -17.15
N MET A 252 -16.51 -2.14 -17.61
CA MET A 252 -16.57 -0.73 -18.01
C MET A 252 -17.05 -0.51 -19.45
N TYR A 253 -17.23 -1.56 -20.26
CA TYR A 253 -17.66 -1.48 -21.65
C TYR A 253 -18.92 -0.64 -21.91
N PRO A 254 -20.03 -0.77 -21.14
CA PRO A 254 -21.21 0.07 -21.37
C PRO A 254 -20.90 1.56 -21.17
N LEU A 255 -20.02 1.88 -20.23
CA LEU A 255 -19.60 3.26 -19.95
C LEU A 255 -18.72 3.80 -21.08
N THR A 256 -17.71 3.05 -21.54
CA THR A 256 -16.89 3.45 -22.68
C THR A 256 -17.71 3.56 -23.96
N LYS A 257 -18.67 2.67 -24.20
CA LYS A 257 -19.59 2.79 -25.34
C LYS A 257 -20.38 4.11 -25.29
N ALA A 258 -20.93 4.47 -24.13
CA ALA A 258 -21.65 5.73 -23.96
C ALA A 258 -20.77 6.95 -24.27
N GLN A 259 -19.50 6.95 -23.82
CA GLN A 259 -18.52 7.97 -24.19
C GLN A 259 -18.30 8.05 -25.70
N TYR A 260 -18.02 6.92 -26.37
CA TYR A 260 -17.76 6.92 -27.82
C TYR A 260 -18.94 7.53 -28.58
N THR A 261 -20.18 7.23 -28.18
CA THR A 261 -21.36 7.85 -28.79
C THR A 261 -21.46 9.35 -28.52
N SER A 262 -21.03 9.83 -27.34
CA SER A 262 -20.99 11.26 -27.02
C SER A 262 -19.94 12.00 -27.84
N MET A 263 -18.76 11.41 -28.02
CA MET A 263 -17.69 11.98 -28.83
C MET A 263 -18.03 12.00 -30.32
N ALA A 264 -18.65 10.94 -30.84
CA ALA A 264 -19.11 10.90 -32.23
C ALA A 264 -20.10 12.04 -32.53
N LYS A 265 -21.07 12.28 -31.63
CA LYS A 265 -22.01 13.41 -31.74
C LYS A 265 -21.29 14.76 -31.69
N MET A 266 -20.27 14.89 -30.85
CA MET A 266 -19.48 16.12 -30.74
C MET A 266 -18.65 16.37 -32.02
N ARG A 267 -18.07 15.33 -32.64
CA ARG A 267 -17.38 15.43 -33.94
C ARG A 267 -18.33 15.89 -35.05
N MET A 268 -19.59 15.46 -35.03
CA MET A 268 -20.61 15.96 -35.97
C MET A 268 -20.97 17.44 -35.76
N LEU A 269 -20.75 18.01 -34.56
CA LEU A 269 -21.04 19.41 -34.26
C LEU A 269 -19.88 20.37 -34.57
N GLN A 270 -18.64 19.86 -34.69
CA GLN A 270 -17.45 20.63 -35.08
C GLN A 270 -17.67 21.58 -36.28
N PRO A 271 -18.23 21.14 -37.43
CA PRO A 271 -18.44 22.05 -38.56
C PRO A 271 -19.44 23.17 -38.26
N LYS A 272 -20.47 22.90 -37.45
CA LYS A 272 -21.45 23.93 -37.02
C LYS A 272 -20.81 24.94 -36.07
N ILE A 273 -19.91 24.48 -35.19
CA ILE A 273 -19.16 25.33 -34.27
C ILE A 273 -18.18 26.23 -35.04
N GLN A 274 -17.52 25.70 -36.08
CA GLN A 274 -16.59 26.46 -36.91
C GLN A 274 -17.32 27.57 -37.69
N ALA A 275 -18.45 27.24 -38.34
CA ALA A 275 -19.28 28.23 -39.04
C ALA A 275 -19.84 29.30 -38.09
N MET A 276 -20.17 28.93 -36.84
CA MET A 276 -20.59 29.87 -35.80
C MET A 276 -19.46 30.83 -35.40
N ARG A 277 -18.23 30.32 -35.23
CA ARG A 277 -17.04 31.13 -34.92
C ARG A 277 -16.71 32.11 -36.04
N GLU A 278 -16.77 31.67 -37.29
CA GLU A 278 -16.56 32.53 -38.48
C GLU A 278 -17.60 33.66 -38.56
N ARG A 279 -18.86 33.37 -38.21
CA ARG A 279 -19.95 34.36 -38.21
C ARG A 279 -19.87 35.38 -37.06
N LEU A 280 -19.44 34.95 -35.87
CA LEU A 280 -19.45 35.78 -34.66
C LEU A 280 -18.13 36.52 -34.39
N GLY A 281 -17.04 36.16 -35.08
CA GLY A 281 -15.75 36.86 -34.97
C GLY A 281 -15.15 36.76 -33.56
N ASP A 282 -14.77 37.90 -32.98
CA ASP A 282 -14.05 37.96 -31.69
C ASP A 282 -14.97 38.17 -30.46
N ASP A 283 -16.29 38.09 -30.63
CA ASP A 283 -17.25 38.21 -29.52
C ASP A 283 -17.34 36.90 -28.72
N LYS A 284 -16.33 36.67 -27.88
CA LYS A 284 -16.16 35.45 -27.06
C LYS A 284 -17.36 35.16 -26.16
N GLN A 285 -18.06 36.20 -25.70
CA GLN A 285 -19.21 36.05 -24.82
C GLN A 285 -20.41 35.48 -25.58
N ARG A 286 -20.68 36.00 -26.79
CA ARG A 286 -21.76 35.48 -27.64
C ARG A 286 -21.45 34.09 -28.18
N ILE A 287 -20.20 33.80 -28.55
CA ILE A 287 -19.77 32.46 -28.96
C ILE A 287 -20.05 31.44 -27.87
N SER A 288 -19.71 31.74 -26.61
CA SER A 288 -19.94 30.83 -25.49
C SER A 288 -21.44 30.53 -25.28
N GLN A 289 -22.29 31.55 -25.40
CA GLN A 289 -23.75 31.42 -25.24
C GLN A 289 -24.39 30.60 -26.37
N GLU A 290 -24.06 30.90 -27.63
CA GLU A 290 -24.60 30.17 -28.79
C GLU A 290 -24.08 28.72 -28.83
N MET A 291 -22.83 28.49 -28.42
CA MET A 291 -22.26 27.16 -28.30
C MET A 291 -22.98 26.32 -27.24
N MET A 292 -23.27 26.89 -26.07
CA MET A 292 -24.06 26.21 -25.02
C MET A 292 -25.50 25.92 -25.47
N ALA A 293 -26.13 26.84 -26.21
CA ALA A 293 -27.47 26.65 -26.77
C ALA A 293 -27.48 25.51 -27.81
N LEU A 294 -26.45 25.44 -28.67
CA LEU A 294 -26.27 24.38 -29.65
C LEU A 294 -26.11 23.00 -28.98
N TYR A 295 -25.25 22.91 -27.96
CA TYR A 295 -25.07 21.67 -27.18
C TYR A 295 -26.37 21.20 -26.52
N LYS A 296 -27.17 22.14 -25.99
CA LYS A 296 -28.46 21.84 -25.37
C LYS A 296 -29.50 21.39 -26.39
N ALA A 297 -29.55 22.03 -27.56
CA ALA A 297 -30.48 21.68 -28.65
C ALA A 297 -30.21 20.27 -29.19
N GLU A 298 -28.93 19.93 -29.37
CA GLU A 298 -28.50 18.64 -29.91
C GLU A 298 -28.37 17.55 -28.82
N LYS A 299 -28.71 17.90 -27.57
CA LYS A 299 -28.62 17.03 -26.38
C LYS A 299 -27.25 16.37 -26.22
N VAL A 300 -26.18 17.12 -26.51
CA VAL A 300 -24.79 16.69 -26.35
C VAL A 300 -24.24 17.30 -25.06
N ASN A 301 -23.66 16.46 -24.19
CA ASN A 301 -23.01 16.94 -22.97
C ASN A 301 -21.51 17.17 -23.26
N PRO A 302 -21.01 18.43 -23.22
CA PRO A 302 -19.59 18.70 -23.46
C PRO A 302 -18.67 18.03 -22.42
N LEU A 303 -19.18 17.74 -21.21
CA LEU A 303 -18.44 17.02 -20.17
C LEU A 303 -18.38 15.49 -20.39
N GLY A 304 -19.17 14.96 -21.34
CA GLY A 304 -19.17 13.54 -21.67
C GLY A 304 -17.85 13.03 -22.26
N GLY A 305 -17.02 13.94 -22.80
CA GLY A 305 -15.70 13.61 -23.36
C GLY A 305 -14.62 13.36 -22.30
N CYS A 306 -14.65 14.08 -21.17
CA CYS A 306 -13.66 13.94 -20.08
C CYS A 306 -14.13 13.02 -18.93
N PHE A 307 -15.42 12.68 -18.90
CA PHE A 307 -16.02 11.74 -17.93
C PHE A 307 -15.32 10.38 -17.79
N PRO A 308 -14.84 9.72 -18.86
CA PRO A 308 -14.14 8.44 -18.76
C PRO A 308 -12.78 8.59 -18.11
N LEU A 309 -12.06 9.69 -18.39
CA LEU A 309 -10.80 9.98 -17.74
C LEU A 309 -11.01 10.10 -16.22
N LEU A 310 -12.08 10.79 -15.80
CA LEU A 310 -12.39 10.96 -14.39
C LEU A 310 -12.70 9.64 -13.67
N ILE A 311 -13.44 8.72 -14.31
CA ILE A 311 -13.78 7.41 -13.72
C ILE A 311 -12.62 6.41 -13.81
N GLN A 312 -11.83 6.47 -14.88
CA GLN A 312 -10.69 5.58 -15.10
C GLN A 312 -9.54 5.89 -14.14
N MET A 313 -9.32 7.17 -13.81
CA MET A 313 -8.22 7.59 -12.93
C MET A 313 -8.25 6.89 -11.55
N PRO A 314 -9.37 6.84 -10.81
CA PRO A 314 -9.48 6.05 -9.58
C PRO A 314 -9.17 4.57 -9.75
N ILE A 315 -9.60 3.95 -10.85
CA ILE A 315 -9.38 2.51 -11.10
C ILE A 315 -7.90 2.24 -11.39
N PHE A 316 -7.27 3.10 -12.20
CA PHE A 316 -5.84 3.05 -12.45
C PHE A 316 -5.03 3.26 -11.15
N LEU A 317 -5.40 4.25 -10.35
CA LEU A 317 -4.75 4.49 -9.05
C LEU A 317 -4.95 3.31 -8.09
N ALA A 318 -6.13 2.68 -8.06
CA ALA A 318 -6.38 1.50 -7.24
C ALA A 318 -5.49 0.32 -7.66
N LEU A 319 -5.39 0.05 -8.97
CA LEU A 319 -4.46 -0.96 -9.49
C LEU A 319 -3.01 -0.60 -9.17
N TYR A 320 -2.63 0.66 -9.29
CA TYR A 320 -1.29 1.13 -8.94
C TYR A 320 -0.97 0.90 -7.45
N TYR A 321 -1.84 1.32 -6.53
CA TYR A 321 -1.67 1.07 -5.09
C TYR A 321 -1.63 -0.41 -4.76
N MET A 322 -2.47 -1.22 -5.42
CA MET A 322 -2.45 -2.67 -5.29
C MET A 322 -1.09 -3.25 -5.68
N LEU A 323 -0.56 -2.91 -6.86
CA LEU A 323 0.73 -3.40 -7.33
C LEU A 323 1.90 -2.89 -6.46
N MET A 324 1.77 -1.70 -5.87
CA MET A 324 2.78 -1.09 -4.99
C MET A 324 2.84 -1.74 -3.60
N GLY A 325 1.69 -2.09 -3.04
CA GLY A 325 1.56 -2.62 -1.67
C GLY A 325 1.57 -4.15 -1.57
N SER A 326 1.32 -4.87 -2.66
CA SER A 326 1.25 -6.34 -2.59
C SER A 326 2.64 -6.96 -2.63
N VAL A 327 3.01 -7.69 -1.58
CA VAL A 327 4.31 -8.36 -1.48
C VAL A 327 4.41 -9.53 -2.45
N GLU A 328 3.28 -10.17 -2.78
CA GLU A 328 3.24 -11.31 -3.70
C GLU A 328 3.66 -10.94 -5.13
N LEU A 329 3.57 -9.67 -5.49
CA LEU A 329 4.01 -9.13 -6.78
C LEU A 329 5.45 -8.67 -6.78
N ARG A 330 6.09 -8.60 -5.61
CA ARG A 330 7.50 -8.21 -5.48
C ARG A 330 8.38 -9.31 -6.09
N GLN A 331 9.24 -8.95 -7.04
CA GLN A 331 10.10 -9.90 -7.77
C GLN A 331 9.31 -10.98 -8.52
N ALA A 332 8.03 -10.74 -8.82
CA ALA A 332 7.24 -11.66 -9.62
C ALA A 332 7.67 -11.57 -11.10
N PRO A 333 8.10 -12.69 -11.72
CA PRO A 333 8.44 -12.70 -13.13
C PRO A 333 7.18 -12.65 -13.99
N PHE A 334 7.30 -12.10 -15.19
CA PHE A 334 6.24 -12.18 -16.21
C PHE A 334 6.65 -13.12 -17.35
N ALA A 335 7.37 -12.58 -18.32
CA ALA A 335 7.89 -13.27 -19.50
C ALA A 335 8.98 -12.38 -20.16
N LEU A 336 9.79 -12.97 -21.05
CA LEU A 336 10.87 -12.29 -21.78
C LEU A 336 11.94 -11.70 -20.85
N TRP A 337 12.13 -10.37 -20.86
CA TRP A 337 13.13 -9.66 -20.06
C TRP A 337 12.59 -9.15 -18.71
N ILE A 338 11.29 -9.31 -18.44
CA ILE A 338 10.64 -8.78 -17.24
C ILE A 338 10.70 -9.82 -16.11
N HIS A 339 11.65 -9.61 -15.22
CA HIS A 339 11.90 -10.47 -14.06
C HIS A 339 11.30 -9.90 -12.76
N ASP A 340 10.81 -8.66 -12.76
CA ASP A 340 10.18 -8.03 -11.59
C ASP A 340 9.05 -7.07 -12.02
N LEU A 341 7.79 -7.50 -11.81
CA LEU A 341 6.60 -6.69 -12.07
C LEU A 341 6.44 -5.49 -11.12
N SER A 342 7.10 -5.53 -9.96
CA SER A 342 7.10 -4.46 -8.95
C SER A 342 8.22 -3.43 -9.13
N ALA A 343 9.17 -3.68 -10.03
CA ALA A 343 10.21 -2.72 -10.37
C ALA A 343 9.85 -1.96 -11.67
N GLN A 344 10.52 -0.82 -11.89
CA GLN A 344 10.56 -0.19 -13.22
C GLN A 344 11.21 -1.14 -14.23
N ASP A 345 10.81 -1.05 -15.50
CA ASP A 345 11.41 -1.88 -16.57
C ASP A 345 12.90 -1.53 -16.72
N PRO A 346 13.83 -2.47 -16.47
CA PRO A 346 15.27 -2.19 -16.52
C PRO A 346 15.75 -1.69 -17.89
N TYR A 347 15.04 -2.05 -18.96
CA TYR A 347 15.40 -1.71 -20.33
C TYR A 347 14.53 -0.61 -20.92
N TYR A 348 13.54 -0.10 -20.19
CA TYR A 348 12.54 0.85 -20.66
C TYR A 348 11.92 0.47 -22.03
N ILE A 349 11.85 -0.83 -22.33
CA ILE A 349 11.29 -1.31 -23.60
C ILE A 349 9.77 -1.22 -23.55
N LEU A 350 9.13 -1.45 -22.39
CA LEU A 350 7.69 -1.31 -22.22
C LEU A 350 7.16 0.11 -22.53
N PRO A 351 7.76 1.22 -22.06
CA PRO A 351 7.32 2.56 -22.45
C PRO A 351 7.30 2.85 -23.97
N ILE A 352 8.08 2.12 -24.78
CA ILE A 352 8.25 2.41 -26.22
C ILE A 352 7.01 1.98 -27.05
N PRO A 353 6.45 0.75 -26.92
CA PRO A 353 5.18 0.38 -27.52
C PRO A 353 3.98 1.21 -27.04
N ASP A 354 4.00 1.72 -25.79
CA ASP A 354 2.93 2.60 -25.29
C ASP A 354 2.89 3.89 -26.12
N GLY A 355 4.07 4.48 -26.38
CA GLY A 355 4.22 5.61 -27.31
C GLY A 355 3.85 5.26 -28.76
N ARG A 356 4.23 4.08 -29.26
CA ARG A 356 3.98 3.70 -30.67
C ARG A 356 2.52 3.34 -30.96
N ASN A 357 1.81 2.70 -30.03
CA ASN A 357 0.38 2.46 -30.16
C ASN A 357 -0.41 3.77 -30.06
N ASP A 358 0.02 4.72 -29.24
CA ASP A 358 -0.55 6.08 -29.20
C ASP A 358 -0.37 6.80 -30.56
N VAL A 359 0.79 6.67 -31.22
CA VAL A 359 1.03 7.18 -32.59
C VAL A 359 0.04 6.55 -33.56
N LEU A 360 -0.03 5.21 -33.64
CA LEU A 360 -0.90 4.51 -34.57
C LEU A 360 -2.38 4.84 -34.35
N HIS A 361 -2.81 4.96 -33.08
CA HIS A 361 -4.18 5.36 -32.78
C HIS A 361 -4.46 6.81 -33.16
N SER A 362 -3.49 7.71 -33.03
CA SER A 362 -3.61 9.11 -33.48
C SER A 362 -3.64 9.22 -35.00
N GLU A 363 -2.88 8.37 -35.72
CA GLU A 363 -2.88 8.28 -37.18
C GLU A 363 -4.20 7.71 -37.73
N ASP A 364 -4.73 6.63 -37.14
CA ASP A 364 -6.04 6.06 -37.51
C ASP A 364 -7.20 7.05 -37.30
N VAL A 365 -7.12 7.89 -36.25
CA VAL A 365 -8.11 8.93 -35.95
C VAL A 365 -7.98 10.13 -36.90
N ALA A 366 -6.75 10.43 -37.34
CA ALA A 366 -6.42 11.51 -38.27
C ALA A 366 -6.77 11.18 -39.73
N ASP A 367 -6.69 9.91 -40.15
CA ASP A 367 -7.04 9.48 -41.52
C ASP A 367 -8.54 9.68 -41.87
N HIS A 368 -9.37 9.99 -40.87
CA HIS A 368 -10.79 10.32 -41.03
C HIS A 368 -11.08 11.84 -41.03
N SER A 369 -10.06 12.69 -41.16
CA SER A 369 -10.20 14.15 -41.25
C SER A 369 -9.21 14.71 -42.26
N ASP A 370 -9.72 15.35 -43.33
CA ASP A 370 -8.91 16.17 -44.22
C ASP A 370 -8.07 17.15 -43.39
N ARG A 371 -6.74 17.09 -43.57
CA ARG A 371 -5.74 17.91 -42.85
C ARG A 371 -5.98 19.42 -43.04
N PRO A 372 -5.59 20.23 -42.04
CA PRO A 372 -4.50 21.16 -42.33
C PRO A 372 -3.50 21.41 -41.16
N ASP A 373 -2.30 21.88 -41.54
CA ASP A 373 -1.29 22.63 -40.74
C ASP A 373 -0.12 21.89 -40.03
N ALA A 374 1.11 22.28 -40.39
CA ALA A 374 2.39 21.76 -39.86
C ALA A 374 2.69 22.11 -38.38
N ALA A 375 1.83 22.90 -37.73
CA ALA A 375 1.92 23.20 -36.30
C ALA A 375 1.36 22.05 -35.43
N GLU A 376 0.35 21.32 -35.92
CA GLU A 376 -0.20 20.14 -35.24
C GLU A 376 0.80 18.98 -35.19
N ASP A 377 1.66 18.82 -36.20
CA ASP A 377 2.71 17.79 -36.21
C ASP A 377 3.72 18.02 -35.06
N HIS A 378 4.11 19.26 -34.80
CA HIS A 378 5.07 19.60 -33.74
C HIS A 378 4.48 19.34 -32.33
N ASP A 379 3.18 19.62 -32.14
CA ASP A 379 2.44 19.28 -30.92
C ASP A 379 2.18 17.77 -30.77
N LEU A 380 2.07 17.03 -31.88
CA LEU A 380 2.00 15.56 -31.86
C LEU A 380 3.30 14.95 -31.31
N TYR A 381 4.46 15.36 -31.82
CA TYR A 381 5.77 14.87 -31.35
C TYR A 381 6.11 15.36 -29.94
N ALA A 382 5.80 16.61 -29.59
CA ALA A 382 5.96 17.14 -28.23
C ALA A 382 5.01 16.46 -27.22
N GLY A 383 3.77 16.21 -27.62
CA GLY A 383 2.79 15.43 -26.85
C GLY A 383 3.25 13.98 -26.62
N HIS A 384 3.96 13.37 -27.58
CA HIS A 384 4.57 12.05 -27.42
C HIS A 384 5.67 12.02 -26.37
N LEU A 385 6.60 12.98 -26.39
CA LEU A 385 7.62 13.12 -25.35
C LEU A 385 6.97 13.35 -23.97
N HIS A 386 5.97 14.22 -23.89
CA HIS A 386 5.20 14.49 -22.66
C HIS A 386 4.35 13.29 -22.17
N ARG A 387 4.02 12.32 -23.03
CA ARG A 387 3.26 11.10 -22.67
C ARG A 387 4.16 9.95 -22.23
N VAL A 388 5.38 9.84 -22.77
CA VAL A 388 6.35 8.79 -22.44
C VAL A 388 7.15 9.14 -21.18
N LEU A 389 7.59 10.39 -21.03
CA LEU A 389 8.41 10.85 -19.91
C LEU A 389 7.81 10.59 -18.50
N PRO A 390 6.48 10.73 -18.27
CA PRO A 390 5.86 10.42 -16.97
C PRO A 390 5.71 8.92 -16.69
N VAL A 391 5.88 8.05 -17.70
CA VAL A 391 5.70 6.58 -17.61
C VAL A 391 7.02 5.86 -17.35
N VAL A 392 8.14 6.49 -17.71
CA VAL A 392 9.50 6.01 -17.41
C VAL A 392 9.70 5.63 -15.94
N PRO A 393 9.23 6.40 -14.93
CA PRO A 393 9.37 6.00 -13.52
C PRO A 393 8.30 5.02 -13.01
N VAL A 394 7.34 4.59 -13.85
CA VAL A 394 6.20 3.74 -13.44
C VAL A 394 6.56 2.25 -13.51
N ARG A 395 6.11 1.47 -12.52
CA ARG A 395 6.38 0.02 -12.42
C ARG A 395 5.84 -0.78 -13.59
N SER A 396 6.57 -1.81 -14.00
CA SER A 396 6.30 -2.62 -15.19
C SER A 396 4.87 -3.19 -15.24
N GLY A 397 4.32 -3.64 -14.11
CA GLY A 397 2.94 -4.15 -14.05
C GLY A 397 1.86 -3.08 -14.32
N ALA A 398 2.08 -1.84 -13.89
CA ALA A 398 1.15 -0.73 -14.14
C ALA A 398 1.27 -0.23 -15.59
N VAL A 399 2.48 -0.25 -16.16
CA VAL A 399 2.72 0.04 -17.60
C VAL A 399 2.04 -1.03 -18.47
N LEU A 400 2.13 -2.31 -18.10
CA LEU A 400 1.47 -3.41 -18.81
C LEU A 400 -0.06 -3.25 -18.87
N TYR A 401 -0.68 -2.77 -17.78
CA TYR A 401 -2.11 -2.44 -17.76
C TYR A 401 -2.45 -1.30 -18.73
N ARG A 402 -1.60 -0.27 -18.80
CA ARG A 402 -1.80 0.89 -19.68
C ARG A 402 -1.68 0.54 -21.16
N GLN A 403 -0.76 -0.34 -21.53
CA GLN A 403 -0.49 -0.75 -22.92
C GLN A 403 -1.61 -1.56 -23.61
N GLN A 404 -2.63 -2.02 -22.88
CA GLN A 404 -3.72 -2.80 -23.47
C GLN A 404 -4.55 -1.90 -24.41
N PRO A 405 -5.10 -2.41 -25.54
CA PRO A 405 -5.77 -1.58 -26.57
C PRO A 405 -7.03 -0.89 -26.05
N GLY A 406 -7.06 0.44 -25.98
CA GLY A 406 -8.18 1.25 -25.43
C GLY A 406 -7.94 1.88 -24.05
N ASN A 407 -6.73 1.79 -23.50
CA ASN A 407 -6.27 2.53 -22.30
C ASN A 407 -5.34 3.69 -22.71
N HIS A 408 -5.17 3.88 -24.03
CA HIS A 408 -4.46 4.96 -24.67
C HIS A 408 -5.27 6.26 -24.52
N TYR A 409 -4.70 7.22 -23.79
CA TYR A 409 -5.33 8.52 -23.57
C TYR A 409 -4.94 9.46 -24.72
N SER A 410 -5.90 9.84 -25.56
CA SER A 410 -5.79 11.05 -26.36
C SER A 410 -5.94 12.26 -25.44
N ALA A 411 -4.84 12.70 -24.83
CA ALA A 411 -4.76 14.03 -24.24
C ALA A 411 -4.66 15.05 -25.38
N ALA A 412 -5.81 15.44 -25.93
CA ALA A 412 -6.00 16.66 -26.73
C ALA A 412 -6.61 17.77 -25.86
N ALA A 413 -6.18 17.85 -24.61
CA ALA A 413 -6.51 18.94 -23.71
C ALA A 413 -5.26 19.25 -22.90
N ASP A 414 -4.60 20.36 -23.24
CA ASP A 414 -3.58 20.99 -22.43
C ASP A 414 -4.08 21.11 -20.99
N LEU A 415 -3.47 20.33 -20.10
CA LEU A 415 -3.59 20.51 -18.66
C LEU A 415 -2.60 21.60 -18.25
N PRO A 416 -3.04 22.76 -17.73
CA PRO A 416 -2.15 23.81 -17.28
C PRO A 416 -1.65 23.44 -15.88
N TRP A 417 -0.73 22.48 -15.79
CA TRP A 417 -0.04 22.14 -14.54
C TRP A 417 1.48 22.14 -14.74
N SER A 418 1.98 23.19 -15.40
CA SER A 418 3.38 23.61 -15.23
C SER A 418 3.42 25.00 -14.58
N GLY A 419 3.87 25.05 -13.33
CA GLY A 419 4.46 26.24 -12.73
C GLY A 419 3.50 27.36 -12.33
N LYS A 420 2.75 27.18 -11.23
CA LYS A 420 2.44 28.28 -10.31
C LYS A 420 2.48 27.78 -8.86
N THR A 421 3.47 28.28 -8.13
CA THR A 421 3.56 28.27 -6.67
C THR A 421 2.25 28.78 -6.06
N TRP A 422 1.69 28.05 -5.10
CA TRP A 422 0.61 28.54 -4.25
C TRP A 422 1.17 29.65 -3.33
N PRO A 423 0.61 30.87 -3.31
CA PRO A 423 0.74 31.70 -2.12
C PRO A 423 -0.21 31.17 -1.02
N ALA A 424 0.21 31.41 0.21
CA ALA A 424 -0.32 30.96 1.52
C ALA A 424 -1.83 30.76 1.64
#